data_AF-A0A1B6FTQ4-F1
#
_entry.id   AF-A0A1B6FTQ4-F1
#
_cell.length_a   1.000
_cell.length_b   1.000
_cell.length_c   1.000
_cell.angle_alpha   90.00
_cell.angle_beta   90.00
_cell.angle_gamma   90.00
#
_symmetry.space_group_name_H-M   'P 1'
#
loop_
_entity.id
_entity.type
_entity.pdbx_description
1 polymer ?
#
loop_
_entity_poly.entity_id
_entity_poly.type
_entity_poly.pdbx_seq_one_letter_code
_entity_poly.pdbx_strand_id
1 'polypeptide(L)'
;AIRANTFYPFYDQGGDSGFGDYQKDIHASSPQLHKNLNFQLPFFGFRYNYTRISMHGDIEFSDPPEHFTYPLSFPVADWPKKNDPAFVGIFYSKCRIGSIRPTDVDQRQPGVYFRMERDLQARQDWYGIEMRERVKWDIRLGVVGAQDFNPKHMAIITWKNVSFAGGIDNSLYRTNTFQMVVVTDEVFGYVMFNYRDIQWTTHTEAGGDTTGGEGGTPAFVGFNAGNGTRSYEYKPFSQTTAVRDLV
;
A
#
# COMPACT_ATOMS: atom_id res chain seq x y z
N ALA A 1 -3.74 -0.68 -24.92
CA ALA A 1 -2.46 -1.38 -24.62
C ALA A 1 -2.51 -1.90 -23.19
N ILE A 2 -1.87 -3.04 -22.90
CA ILE A 2 -1.93 -3.75 -21.59
C ILE A 2 -1.45 -2.91 -20.38
N ARG A 3 -0.75 -1.80 -20.66
CA ARG A 3 -0.20 -0.82 -19.70
C ARG A 3 -0.89 0.56 -19.76
N ALA A 4 -2.05 0.67 -20.42
CA ALA A 4 -2.73 1.95 -20.61
C ALA A 4 -3.40 2.49 -19.32
N ASN A 5 -3.69 1.60 -18.37
CA ASN A 5 -4.25 1.96 -17.07
C ASN A 5 -3.14 1.98 -16.02
N THR A 6 -3.02 3.06 -15.25
CA THR A 6 -2.06 3.15 -14.14
C THR A 6 -2.30 2.04 -13.10
N PHE A 7 -3.56 1.82 -12.72
CA PHE A 7 -3.91 0.82 -11.73
C PHE A 7 -4.01 -0.58 -12.34
N TYR A 8 -3.58 -1.56 -11.57
CA TYR A 8 -3.88 -2.97 -11.78
C TYR A 8 -5.33 -3.26 -11.40
N PRO A 9 -5.96 -4.25 -12.04
CA PRO A 9 -7.36 -4.57 -11.81
C PRO A 9 -7.61 -5.01 -10.36
N PHE A 10 -8.73 -4.54 -9.81
CA PHE A 10 -9.29 -4.97 -8.53
C PHE A 10 -10.82 -4.89 -8.61
N TYR A 11 -11.52 -5.74 -7.88
CA TYR A 11 -12.96 -5.93 -8.01
C TYR A 11 -13.66 -5.88 -6.65
N ASP A 12 -14.88 -5.36 -6.62
CA ASP A 12 -15.76 -5.36 -5.44
C ASP A 12 -16.93 -6.33 -5.58
N GLN A 13 -16.89 -7.16 -6.63
CA GLN A 13 -17.89 -8.15 -6.96
C GLN A 13 -17.21 -9.45 -7.42
N GLY A 14 -17.90 -10.57 -7.23
CA GLY A 14 -17.43 -11.89 -7.62
C GLY A 14 -16.62 -12.59 -6.51
N GLY A 15 -15.90 -13.65 -6.90
CA GLY A 15 -15.24 -14.54 -5.94
C GLY A 15 -16.23 -15.35 -5.09
N ASP A 16 -15.71 -16.24 -4.25
CA ASP A 16 -16.53 -17.18 -3.46
C ASP A 16 -17.45 -16.48 -2.45
N SER A 17 -17.06 -15.28 -2.00
CA SER A 17 -17.81 -14.48 -1.02
C SER A 17 -18.74 -13.44 -1.66
N GLY A 18 -18.68 -13.25 -2.99
CA GLY A 18 -19.43 -12.22 -3.72
C GLY A 18 -18.88 -10.79 -3.61
N PHE A 19 -17.88 -10.54 -2.75
CA PHE A 19 -17.30 -9.21 -2.50
C PHE A 19 -16.01 -8.93 -3.30
N GLY A 20 -15.64 -9.81 -4.23
CA GLY A 20 -14.41 -9.71 -5.00
C GLY A 20 -13.17 -9.65 -4.10
N ASP A 21 -12.37 -8.60 -4.30
CA ASP A 21 -11.12 -8.34 -3.59
C ASP A 21 -11.35 -7.45 -2.33
N TYR A 22 -12.58 -7.03 -2.01
CA TYR A 22 -12.87 -6.12 -0.89
C TYR A 22 -12.64 -6.78 0.48
N GLN A 23 -11.91 -6.09 1.37
CA GLN A 23 -11.55 -6.59 2.69
C GLN A 23 -12.50 -6.04 3.77
N LYS A 24 -13.65 -6.70 3.95
CA LYS A 24 -14.68 -6.32 4.92
C LYS A 24 -14.20 -6.30 6.39
N ASP A 25 -13.18 -7.11 6.70
CA ASP A 25 -12.63 -7.26 8.05
C ASP A 25 -11.67 -6.13 8.43
N ILE A 26 -11.39 -5.21 7.50
CA ILE A 26 -10.64 -3.98 7.75
C ILE A 26 -11.63 -2.84 8.03
N HIS A 27 -11.72 -2.41 9.28
CA HIS A 27 -12.59 -1.32 9.74
C HIS A 27 -11.98 -0.60 10.95
N ALA A 28 -12.63 0.44 11.47
CA ALA A 28 -12.03 1.33 12.47
C ALA A 28 -11.49 0.64 13.74
N SER A 29 -12.18 -0.40 14.22
CA SER A 29 -11.74 -1.21 15.39
C SER A 29 -10.80 -2.37 15.05
N SER A 30 -10.65 -2.71 13.77
CA SER A 30 -9.71 -3.72 13.27
C SER A 30 -9.04 -3.17 12.01
N PRO A 31 -8.09 -2.22 12.16
CA PRO A 31 -7.53 -1.50 11.02
C PRO A 31 -6.55 -2.35 10.22
N GLN A 32 -6.21 -3.54 10.70
CA GLN A 32 -5.24 -4.43 10.08
C GLN A 32 -5.82 -5.81 9.81
N LEU A 33 -5.34 -6.45 8.75
CA LEU A 33 -5.71 -7.82 8.39
C LEU A 33 -4.48 -8.63 8.02
N HIS A 34 -4.31 -9.78 8.69
CA HIS A 34 -3.26 -10.74 8.39
C HIS A 34 -3.56 -11.49 7.07
N LYS A 35 -2.55 -11.63 6.22
CA LYS A 35 -2.60 -12.43 4.98
C LYS A 35 -1.42 -13.38 4.91
N ASN A 36 -1.75 -14.66 4.71
CA ASN A 36 -0.76 -15.67 4.37
C ASN A 36 -0.45 -15.56 2.86
N LEU A 37 0.81 -15.36 2.52
CA LEU A 37 1.25 -15.25 1.13
C LEU A 37 1.39 -16.63 0.47
N ASN A 38 1.77 -17.64 1.25
CA ASN A 38 2.05 -19.00 0.76
C ASN A 38 3.14 -19.04 -0.34
N PHE A 39 4.01 -18.04 -0.37
CA PHE A 39 5.24 -17.94 -1.17
C PHE A 39 6.28 -17.18 -0.36
N GLN A 40 7.53 -17.16 -0.82
CA GLN A 40 8.59 -16.38 -0.18
C GLN A 40 8.67 -14.98 -0.79
N LEU A 41 8.49 -13.95 0.05
CA LEU A 41 8.75 -12.56 -0.29
C LEU A 41 10.09 -12.12 0.30
N PRO A 42 11.15 -11.99 -0.52
CA PRO A 42 12.41 -11.40 -0.10
C PRO A 42 12.23 -9.92 0.23
N PHE A 43 12.62 -9.52 1.44
CA PHE A 43 12.55 -8.12 1.88
C PHE A 43 13.70 -7.81 2.85
N PHE A 44 14.61 -6.91 2.45
CA PHE A 44 15.80 -6.51 3.23
C PHE A 44 16.64 -7.67 3.80
N GLY A 45 16.77 -8.77 3.06
CA GLY A 45 17.55 -9.95 3.47
C GLY A 45 16.76 -10.98 4.28
N PHE A 46 15.52 -10.67 4.66
CA PHE A 46 14.57 -11.62 5.24
C PHE A 46 13.70 -12.23 4.15
N ARG A 47 13.03 -13.34 4.48
CA ARG A 47 12.02 -13.98 3.64
C ARG A 47 10.73 -14.11 4.43
N TYR A 48 9.71 -13.37 4.02
CA TYR A 48 8.40 -13.40 4.66
C TYR A 48 7.45 -14.31 3.88
N ASN A 49 6.60 -15.04 4.61
CA ASN A 49 5.51 -15.85 4.05
C ASN A 49 4.12 -15.30 4.43
N TYR A 50 4.09 -14.14 5.06
CA TYR A 50 2.88 -13.43 5.46
C TYR A 50 3.09 -11.92 5.34
N THR A 51 2.00 -11.18 5.40
CA THR A 51 2.00 -9.73 5.58
C THR A 51 0.75 -9.31 6.34
N ARG A 52 0.79 -8.16 7.00
CA ARG A 52 -0.41 -7.50 7.54
C ARG A 52 -0.72 -6.28 6.70
N ILE A 53 -1.93 -6.22 6.20
CA ILE A 53 -2.43 -5.09 5.43
C ILE A 53 -3.05 -4.12 6.40
N SER A 54 -2.59 -2.88 6.40
CA SER A 54 -3.11 -1.83 7.26
C SER A 54 -4.00 -0.88 6.46
N MET A 55 -5.09 -0.42 7.06
CA MET A 55 -5.92 0.68 6.53
C MET A 55 -5.11 1.96 6.35
N HIS A 56 -4.02 2.12 7.09
CA HIS A 56 -3.21 3.33 7.19
C HIS A 56 -2.18 3.49 6.06
N GLY A 57 -2.39 2.80 4.92
CA GLY A 57 -1.62 3.00 3.70
C GLY A 57 -0.27 2.30 3.68
N ASP A 58 -0.19 1.14 4.33
CA ASP A 58 1.03 0.37 4.52
C ASP A 58 0.77 -1.14 4.61
N ILE A 59 1.81 -1.92 4.35
CA ILE A 59 1.87 -3.34 4.68
C ILE A 59 3.03 -3.61 5.64
N GLU A 60 2.81 -4.48 6.61
CA GLU A 60 3.75 -4.77 7.68
C GLU A 60 4.17 -6.24 7.69
N PHE A 61 5.38 -6.49 8.19
CA PHE A 61 6.01 -7.80 8.33
C PHE A 61 6.57 -8.07 9.73
N SER A 62 6.62 -7.06 10.60
CA SER A 62 6.93 -7.20 12.02
C SER A 62 6.21 -6.12 12.84
N ASP A 63 6.17 -6.29 14.15
CA ASP A 63 5.41 -5.43 15.05
C ASP A 63 6.00 -4.02 15.13
N PRO A 64 5.16 -2.96 15.07
CA PRO A 64 5.59 -1.60 15.32
C PRO A 64 5.91 -1.36 16.80
N PRO A 65 6.58 -0.23 17.13
CA PRO A 65 6.63 0.27 18.50
C PRO A 65 5.22 0.66 18.97
N GLU A 66 5.04 0.70 20.29
CA GLU A 66 3.75 1.06 20.91
C GLU A 66 3.28 2.48 20.52
N HIS A 67 4.24 3.40 20.35
CA HIS A 67 3.97 4.79 19.99
C HIS A 67 4.95 5.27 18.93
N PHE A 68 4.41 5.96 17.93
CA PHE A 68 5.18 6.72 16.95
C PHE A 68 5.27 8.19 17.37
N THR A 69 6.37 8.84 17.00
CA THR A 69 6.53 10.29 17.07
C THR A 69 6.66 10.83 15.66
N TYR A 70 5.97 11.93 15.36
CA TYR A 70 6.04 12.58 14.06
C TYR A 70 7.06 13.73 14.08
N PRO A 71 7.89 13.91 13.02
CA PRO A 71 7.99 13.06 11.85
C PRO A 71 8.56 11.67 12.14
N LEU A 72 8.08 10.67 11.39
CA LEU A 72 8.55 9.30 11.46
C LEU A 72 10.02 9.25 11.04
N SER A 73 10.83 8.59 11.87
CA SER A 73 12.25 8.40 11.62
C SER A 73 12.57 6.91 11.73
N PHE A 74 13.12 6.37 10.64
CA PHE A 74 13.51 4.97 10.54
C PHE A 74 14.98 4.85 10.07
N PRO A 75 15.73 3.85 10.56
CA PRO A 75 15.32 2.86 11.54
C PRO A 75 15.11 3.45 12.95
N VAL A 76 14.38 2.74 13.81
CA VAL A 76 14.15 3.17 15.21
C VAL A 76 15.47 3.21 15.98
N ALA A 77 15.89 4.40 16.43
CA ALA A 77 17.18 4.63 17.07
C ALA A 77 17.41 3.81 18.35
N ASP A 78 16.33 3.50 19.09
CA ASP A 78 16.37 2.73 20.33
C ASP A 78 16.36 1.20 20.10
N TRP A 79 16.43 0.71 18.86
CA TRP A 79 16.47 -0.72 18.58
C TRP A 79 17.71 -1.38 19.22
N PRO A 80 17.60 -2.56 19.86
CA PRO A 80 16.43 -3.44 19.97
C PRO A 80 15.56 -3.22 21.21
N LYS A 81 15.74 -2.14 21.99
CA LYS A 81 14.91 -1.85 23.18
C LYS A 81 13.47 -1.50 22.79
N LYS A 82 13.30 -0.81 21.66
CA LYS A 82 12.01 -0.59 21.00
C LYS A 82 12.01 -1.37 19.68
N ASN A 83 10.86 -1.90 19.32
CA ASN A 83 10.68 -2.60 18.05
C ASN A 83 10.91 -1.64 16.88
N ASP A 84 11.64 -2.11 15.88
CA ASP A 84 11.80 -1.47 14.58
C ASP A 84 10.88 -2.23 13.60
N PRO A 85 9.84 -1.61 13.03
CA PRO A 85 8.87 -2.32 12.19
C PRO A 85 9.44 -2.56 10.80
N ALA A 86 9.32 -3.77 10.28
CA ALA A 86 9.54 -4.08 8.87
C ALA A 86 8.24 -3.76 8.13
N PHE A 87 8.25 -2.78 7.23
CA PHE A 87 7.05 -2.36 6.51
C PHE A 87 7.36 -1.70 5.18
N VAL A 88 6.33 -1.61 4.34
CA VAL A 88 6.30 -0.82 3.11
C VAL A 88 5.16 0.18 3.22
N GLY A 89 5.47 1.48 3.19
CA GLY A 89 4.50 2.56 3.24
C GLY A 89 4.34 3.19 1.86
N ILE A 90 3.17 3.04 1.24
CA ILE A 90 2.81 3.80 0.04
C ILE A 90 2.27 5.19 0.41
N PHE A 91 1.54 5.27 1.52
CA PHE A 91 1.02 6.51 2.06
C PHE A 91 0.77 6.29 3.55
N TYR A 92 1.85 6.13 4.33
CA TYR A 92 1.74 5.75 5.73
C TYR A 92 1.28 6.93 6.58
N SER A 93 -0.01 6.94 6.91
CA SER A 93 -0.70 7.95 7.73
C SER A 93 -1.99 7.35 8.27
N LYS A 94 -2.48 7.78 9.45
CA LYS A 94 -3.71 7.23 10.01
C LYS A 94 -4.92 7.59 9.13
N CYS A 95 -5.35 6.62 8.34
CA CYS A 95 -6.55 6.69 7.52
C CYS A 95 -7.82 6.23 8.28
N ARG A 96 -8.96 6.59 7.72
CA ARG A 96 -10.28 5.96 7.96
C ARG A 96 -10.98 5.70 6.63
N ILE A 97 -11.96 4.81 6.59
CA ILE A 97 -12.76 4.62 5.39
C ILE A 97 -13.57 5.89 5.11
N GLY A 98 -13.40 6.44 3.91
CA GLY A 98 -14.13 7.63 3.46
C GLY A 98 -15.50 7.28 2.88
N SER A 99 -16.06 8.24 2.16
CA SER A 99 -17.32 8.10 1.45
C SER A 99 -17.11 8.31 -0.04
N ILE A 100 -18.02 7.74 -0.82
CA ILE A 100 -18.08 7.94 -2.25
C ILE A 100 -19.15 8.96 -2.59
N ARG A 101 -18.92 9.77 -3.63
CA ARG A 101 -19.94 10.68 -4.17
C ARG A 101 -20.67 9.99 -5.32
N PRO A 102 -21.97 10.24 -5.51
CA PRO A 102 -22.70 9.76 -6.70
C PRO A 102 -22.08 10.24 -8.02
N THR A 103 -21.30 11.32 -8.00
CA THR A 103 -20.59 11.88 -9.16
C THR A 103 -19.25 11.23 -9.44
N ASP A 104 -18.74 10.37 -8.56
CA ASP A 104 -17.44 9.73 -8.75
C ASP A 104 -17.52 8.72 -9.91
N VAL A 105 -16.53 8.71 -10.80
CA VAL A 105 -16.54 7.81 -11.97
C VAL A 105 -16.46 6.34 -11.54
N ASP A 106 -15.67 6.05 -10.52
CA ASP A 106 -15.51 4.71 -9.99
C ASP A 106 -16.44 4.50 -8.80
N GLN A 107 -17.55 3.78 -9.02
CA GLN A 107 -18.60 3.52 -8.02
C GLN A 107 -18.36 2.33 -7.09
N ARG A 108 -17.19 1.67 -7.15
CA ARG A 108 -16.84 0.58 -6.21
C ARG A 108 -16.87 1.02 -4.74
N GLN A 109 -17.09 0.11 -3.81
CA GLN A 109 -17.14 0.45 -2.38
C GLN A 109 -15.83 1.11 -1.85
N PRO A 110 -15.89 2.19 -1.04
CA PRO A 110 -14.71 2.70 -0.34
C PRO A 110 -14.12 1.66 0.61
N GLY A 111 -12.79 1.52 0.62
CA GLY A 111 -12.11 0.62 1.54
C GLY A 111 -10.81 0.05 0.99
N VAL A 112 -10.36 -1.03 1.63
CA VAL A 112 -9.12 -1.71 1.27
C VAL A 112 -9.45 -2.96 0.47
N TYR A 113 -8.76 -3.14 -0.64
CA TYR A 113 -8.86 -4.29 -1.53
C TYR A 113 -7.55 -5.05 -1.51
N PHE A 114 -7.63 -6.38 -1.52
CA PHE A 114 -6.47 -7.26 -1.60
C PHE A 114 -6.73 -8.37 -2.60
N ARG A 115 -5.87 -8.42 -3.62
CA ARG A 115 -5.83 -9.48 -4.61
C ARG A 115 -4.45 -10.13 -4.62
N MET A 116 -4.41 -11.45 -4.73
CA MET A 116 -3.15 -12.19 -4.81
C MET A 116 -3.19 -13.17 -5.97
N GLU A 117 -2.21 -13.07 -6.87
CA GLU A 117 -2.00 -14.01 -7.96
C GLU A 117 -0.71 -14.80 -7.70
N ARG A 118 -0.79 -16.12 -7.85
CA ARG A 118 0.31 -17.04 -7.60
C ARG A 118 0.56 -17.90 -8.83
N ASP A 119 1.78 -18.44 -8.89
CA ASP A 119 2.21 -19.36 -9.94
C ASP A 119 1.99 -18.80 -11.34
N LEU A 120 2.18 -17.49 -11.52
CA LEU A 120 1.91 -16.75 -12.75
C LEU A 120 2.59 -17.36 -13.98
N GLN A 121 3.75 -18.00 -13.79
CA GLN A 121 4.48 -18.69 -14.84
C GLN A 121 3.73 -19.92 -15.39
N ALA A 122 3.01 -20.63 -14.51
CA ALA A 122 2.24 -21.82 -14.87
C ALA A 122 0.82 -21.50 -15.36
N ARG A 123 0.30 -20.31 -15.05
CA ARG A 123 -1.03 -19.85 -15.49
C ARG A 123 -1.12 -19.78 -17.02
N GLN A 124 -2.18 -20.38 -17.57
CA GLN A 124 -2.48 -20.43 -19.01
C GLN A 124 -3.77 -19.68 -19.38
N ASP A 125 -4.55 -19.26 -18.38
CA ASP A 125 -5.72 -18.41 -18.60
C ASP A 125 -5.29 -17.00 -19.02
N TRP A 126 -6.13 -16.37 -19.84
CA TRP A 126 -5.89 -15.03 -20.37
C TRP A 126 -5.51 -14.04 -19.27
N TYR A 127 -6.23 -14.05 -18.15
CA TYR A 127 -6.01 -13.12 -17.05
C TYR A 127 -4.62 -13.30 -16.42
N GLY A 128 -4.24 -14.53 -16.07
CA GLY A 128 -2.92 -14.82 -15.52
C GLY A 128 -1.78 -14.42 -16.46
N ILE A 129 -1.93 -14.67 -17.77
CA ILE A 129 -0.95 -14.29 -18.79
C ILE A 129 -0.85 -12.76 -18.89
N GLU A 130 -1.99 -12.06 -18.92
CA GLU A 130 -2.04 -10.60 -18.98
C GLU A 130 -1.34 -9.97 -17.77
N MET A 131 -1.65 -10.44 -16.57
CA MET A 131 -1.02 -9.97 -15.33
C MET A 131 0.48 -10.23 -15.31
N ARG A 132 0.90 -11.44 -15.71
CA ARG A 132 2.31 -11.82 -15.82
C ARG A 132 3.07 -10.91 -16.79
N GLU A 133 2.60 -10.74 -18.01
CA GLU A 133 3.30 -9.93 -19.01
C GLU A 133 3.31 -8.45 -18.62
N ARG A 134 2.21 -7.92 -18.08
CA ARG A 134 2.15 -6.53 -17.61
C ARG A 134 3.21 -6.26 -16.53
N VAL A 135 3.20 -7.04 -15.45
CA VAL A 135 4.11 -6.81 -14.30
C VAL A 135 5.57 -7.07 -14.64
N LYS A 136 5.84 -8.08 -15.49
CA LYS A 136 7.18 -8.36 -16.01
C LYS A 136 7.76 -7.14 -16.74
N TRP A 137 7.00 -6.55 -17.65
CA TRP A 137 7.48 -5.41 -18.43
C TRP A 137 7.51 -4.11 -17.63
N ASP A 138 6.57 -3.90 -16.70
CA ASP A 138 6.64 -2.76 -15.78
C ASP A 138 7.94 -2.76 -14.96
N ILE A 139 8.33 -3.91 -14.40
CA ILE A 139 9.57 -4.03 -13.63
C ILE A 139 10.82 -3.93 -14.51
N ARG A 140 10.88 -4.68 -15.62
CA ARG A 140 12.06 -4.70 -16.51
C ARG A 140 12.40 -3.33 -17.09
N LEU A 141 11.38 -2.51 -17.37
CA LEU A 141 11.56 -1.18 -17.92
C LEU A 141 11.72 -0.11 -16.83
N GLY A 142 11.13 -0.32 -15.65
CA GLY A 142 11.17 0.63 -14.54
C GLY A 142 12.40 0.51 -13.63
N VAL A 143 13.05 -0.65 -13.60
CA VAL A 143 14.16 -0.94 -12.67
C VAL A 143 15.43 -1.32 -13.43
N VAL A 144 16.49 -0.54 -13.21
CA VAL A 144 17.82 -0.84 -13.75
C VAL A 144 18.32 -2.18 -13.20
N GLY A 145 18.78 -3.05 -14.10
CA GLY A 145 19.30 -4.38 -13.73
C GLY A 145 18.23 -5.47 -13.58
N ALA A 146 16.95 -5.16 -13.76
CA ALA A 146 15.87 -6.15 -13.66
C ALA A 146 15.58 -6.91 -14.97
N GLN A 147 16.48 -6.88 -15.96
CA GLN A 147 16.28 -7.42 -17.33
C GLN A 147 15.86 -8.90 -17.35
N ASP A 148 16.37 -9.69 -16.42
CA ASP A 148 16.10 -11.13 -16.32
C ASP A 148 14.94 -11.46 -15.38
N PHE A 149 14.35 -10.46 -14.70
CA PHE A 149 13.27 -10.68 -13.75
C PHE A 149 12.07 -11.38 -14.42
N ASN A 150 11.55 -12.43 -13.78
CA ASN A 150 10.38 -13.15 -14.27
C ASN A 150 9.39 -13.42 -13.12
N PRO A 151 8.27 -12.67 -13.06
CA PRO A 151 7.37 -12.69 -11.90
C PRO A 151 6.73 -14.06 -11.69
N LYS A 152 6.77 -14.56 -10.45
CA LYS A 152 6.07 -15.79 -10.04
C LYS A 152 4.78 -15.50 -9.27
N HIS A 153 4.85 -14.56 -8.34
CA HIS A 153 3.73 -14.21 -7.47
C HIS A 153 3.58 -12.70 -7.41
N MET A 154 2.36 -12.23 -7.22
CA MET A 154 2.07 -10.83 -6.97
C MET A 154 0.90 -10.65 -6.01
N ALA A 155 0.94 -9.55 -5.28
CA ALA A 155 -0.16 -9.05 -4.47
C ALA A 155 -0.47 -7.60 -4.87
N ILE A 156 -1.75 -7.28 -5.00
CA ILE A 156 -2.27 -5.97 -5.36
C ILE A 156 -3.11 -5.51 -4.18
N ILE A 157 -2.73 -4.37 -3.62
CA ILE A 157 -3.40 -3.76 -2.49
C ILE A 157 -3.88 -2.39 -2.92
N THR A 158 -5.19 -2.14 -2.86
CA THR A 158 -5.76 -0.84 -3.24
C THR A 158 -6.47 -0.22 -2.05
N TRP A 159 -6.08 0.99 -1.68
CA TRP A 159 -6.83 1.83 -0.76
C TRP A 159 -7.69 2.75 -1.59
N LYS A 160 -8.98 2.46 -1.64
CA LYS A 160 -9.96 3.21 -2.42
C LYS A 160 -10.71 4.17 -1.50
N ASN A 161 -10.76 5.44 -1.89
CA ASN A 161 -11.53 6.49 -1.21
C ASN A 161 -11.29 6.49 0.31
N VAL A 162 -10.03 6.44 0.74
CA VAL A 162 -9.67 6.55 2.16
C VAL A 162 -9.54 8.02 2.58
N SER A 163 -10.14 8.37 3.70
CA SER A 163 -10.04 9.70 4.33
C SER A 163 -9.03 9.65 5.49
N PHE A 164 -8.83 10.76 6.17
CA PHE A 164 -7.90 10.87 7.30
C PHE A 164 -8.61 10.70 8.65
N ALA A 165 -7.91 10.06 9.59
CA ALA A 165 -8.39 9.91 10.96
C ALA A 165 -8.44 11.27 11.69
N GLY A 166 -9.48 11.46 12.50
CA GLY A 166 -9.71 12.67 13.29
C GLY A 166 -10.37 13.84 12.55
N GLY A 167 -10.76 13.66 11.30
CA GLY A 167 -11.51 14.66 10.54
C GLY A 167 -13.01 14.73 10.89
N ILE A 168 -13.64 15.85 10.59
CA ILE A 168 -15.11 16.05 10.72
C ILE A 168 -15.88 15.26 9.65
N ASP A 169 -17.21 15.17 9.76
CA ASP A 169 -18.04 14.36 8.85
C ASP A 169 -17.87 14.72 7.37
N ASN A 170 -17.79 16.03 7.06
CA ASN A 170 -17.60 16.47 5.68
C ASN A 170 -16.25 16.02 5.09
N SER A 171 -15.25 15.74 5.94
CA SER A 171 -13.95 15.27 5.45
C SER A 171 -13.98 13.82 4.96
N LEU A 172 -15.05 13.05 5.24
CA LEU A 172 -15.24 11.71 4.66
C LEU A 172 -15.28 11.73 3.13
N TYR A 173 -15.69 12.86 2.53
CA TYR A 173 -15.71 13.02 1.07
C TYR A 173 -14.42 13.62 0.50
N ARG A 174 -13.43 13.92 1.34
CA ARG A 174 -12.08 14.27 0.93
C ARG A 174 -11.24 13.00 1.06
N THR A 175 -10.96 12.37 -0.07
CA THR A 175 -10.42 11.02 -0.08
C THR A 175 -9.18 10.91 -0.96
N ASN A 176 -8.37 9.91 -0.63
CA ASN A 176 -7.22 9.49 -1.39
C ASN A 176 -7.50 8.11 -1.98
N THR A 177 -6.97 7.86 -3.17
CA THR A 177 -6.99 6.55 -3.82
C THR A 177 -5.60 6.22 -4.37
N PHE A 178 -5.02 5.13 -3.86
CA PHE A 178 -3.67 4.67 -4.20
C PHE A 178 -3.60 3.14 -4.16
N GLN A 179 -2.62 2.58 -4.86
CA GLN A 179 -2.46 1.14 -5.03
C GLN A 179 -0.98 0.74 -4.93
N MET A 180 -0.73 -0.28 -4.14
CA MET A 180 0.56 -0.96 -4.04
C MET A 180 0.50 -2.28 -4.80
N VAL A 181 1.53 -2.58 -5.59
CA VAL A 181 1.71 -3.88 -6.23
C VAL A 181 3.03 -4.46 -5.79
N VAL A 182 2.97 -5.54 -5.03
CA VAL A 182 4.12 -6.32 -4.57
C VAL A 182 4.29 -7.49 -5.53
N VAL A 183 5.51 -7.71 -6.04
CA VAL A 183 5.80 -8.80 -6.98
C VAL A 183 7.11 -9.48 -6.61
N THR A 184 7.18 -10.79 -6.78
CA THR A 184 8.36 -11.59 -6.44
C THR A 184 8.55 -12.76 -7.40
N ASP A 185 9.80 -13.12 -7.64
CA ASP A 185 10.22 -14.40 -8.24
C ASP A 185 10.78 -15.37 -7.18
N GLU A 186 10.61 -15.01 -5.91
CA GLU A 186 11.14 -15.64 -4.68
C GLU A 186 12.65 -15.49 -4.46
N VAL A 187 13.35 -14.80 -5.36
CA VAL A 187 14.76 -14.39 -5.21
C VAL A 187 14.86 -12.89 -5.03
N PHE A 188 14.14 -12.13 -5.86
CA PHE A 188 13.98 -10.70 -5.83
C PHE A 188 12.51 -10.33 -5.59
N GLY A 189 12.30 -9.32 -4.74
CA GLY A 189 11.01 -8.69 -4.51
C GLY A 189 11.02 -7.23 -4.97
N TYR A 190 9.95 -6.79 -5.62
CA TYR A 190 9.74 -5.41 -6.03
C TYR A 190 8.39 -4.90 -5.54
N VAL A 191 8.31 -3.59 -5.33
CA VAL A 191 7.05 -2.92 -5.01
C VAL A 191 6.87 -1.74 -5.96
N MET A 192 5.66 -1.59 -6.51
CA MET A 192 5.25 -0.44 -7.31
C MET A 192 4.17 0.34 -6.56
N PHE A 193 4.29 1.65 -6.57
CA PHE A 193 3.31 2.57 -6.01
C PHE A 193 2.58 3.31 -7.14
N ASN A 194 1.27 3.19 -7.16
CA ASN A 194 0.40 3.85 -8.12
C ASN A 194 -0.54 4.78 -7.37
N TYR A 195 -0.60 6.05 -7.76
CA TYR A 195 -1.49 7.04 -7.16
C TYR A 195 -2.55 7.45 -8.18
N ARG A 196 -3.78 7.67 -7.72
CA ARG A 196 -4.89 8.10 -8.58
C ARG A 196 -5.47 9.44 -8.15
N ASP A 197 -5.58 9.64 -6.85
CA ASP A 197 -6.08 10.87 -6.26
C ASP A 197 -5.49 11.04 -4.86
N ILE A 198 -5.01 12.25 -4.54
CA ILE A 198 -4.43 12.62 -3.25
C ILE A 198 -4.92 14.02 -2.88
N GLN A 199 -5.98 14.10 -2.08
CA GLN A 199 -6.64 15.35 -1.67
C GLN A 199 -6.27 15.80 -0.25
N TRP A 200 -5.69 14.91 0.55
CA TRP A 200 -5.23 15.19 1.91
C TRP A 200 -3.85 14.57 2.15
N THR A 201 -3.09 15.13 3.08
CA THR A 201 -1.68 14.75 3.32
C THR A 201 -1.39 14.27 4.72
N THR A 202 -2.18 14.73 5.68
CA THR A 202 -1.89 14.64 7.09
C THR A 202 -3.14 14.30 7.89
N HIS A 203 -3.02 13.39 8.85
CA HIS A 203 -4.09 13.09 9.81
C HIS A 203 -3.97 13.94 11.07
N THR A 204 -5.04 14.03 11.87
CA THR A 204 -5.12 14.99 12.99
C THR A 204 -4.05 14.77 14.06
N GLU A 205 -3.71 13.53 14.40
CA GLU A 205 -2.68 13.23 15.42
C GLU A 205 -1.26 13.62 14.99
N ALA A 206 -0.99 13.69 13.68
CA ALA A 206 0.25 14.23 13.12
C ALA A 206 0.21 15.77 12.96
N GLY A 207 -0.78 16.45 13.54
CA GLY A 207 -0.94 17.91 13.49
C GLY A 207 -1.76 18.42 12.30
N GLY A 208 -2.46 17.55 11.59
CA GLY A 208 -3.34 17.94 10.48
C GLY A 208 -4.60 18.65 10.94
N ASP A 209 -5.10 19.58 10.14
CA ASP A 209 -6.38 20.23 10.38
C ASP A 209 -7.56 19.25 10.19
N THR A 210 -8.65 19.46 10.94
CA THR A 210 -9.79 18.52 10.96
C THR A 210 -10.69 18.59 9.71
N THR A 211 -10.50 19.58 8.84
CA THR A 211 -11.37 19.83 7.68
C THR A 211 -10.71 19.37 6.38
N GLY A 212 -9.45 19.73 6.16
CA GLY A 212 -8.67 19.47 4.96
C GLY A 212 -7.67 18.34 5.08
N GLY A 213 -7.24 17.99 6.28
CA GLY A 213 -6.19 16.99 6.51
C GLY A 213 -4.82 17.49 6.05
N GLU A 214 -4.48 18.73 6.41
CA GLU A 214 -3.27 19.43 5.97
C GLU A 214 -2.56 20.14 7.14
N GLY A 215 -1.31 20.58 6.95
CA GLY A 215 -0.61 21.50 7.88
C GLY A 215 0.32 20.87 8.91
N GLY A 216 0.14 19.60 9.26
CA GLY A 216 1.06 18.85 10.14
C GLY A 216 2.12 18.07 9.37
N THR A 217 2.55 16.92 9.91
CA THR A 217 3.50 16.01 9.24
C THR A 217 2.79 15.16 8.17
N PRO A 218 3.11 15.30 6.88
CA PRO A 218 2.51 14.49 5.82
C PRO A 218 2.86 13.00 5.91
N ALA A 219 2.11 12.17 5.16
CA ALA A 219 2.31 10.73 5.11
C ALA A 219 3.76 10.35 4.75
N PHE A 220 4.24 9.27 5.36
CA PHE A 220 5.52 8.68 5.02
C PHE A 220 5.39 7.78 3.78
N VAL A 221 6.35 7.87 2.86
CA VAL A 221 6.42 7.02 1.67
C VAL A 221 7.80 6.37 1.64
N GLY A 222 7.85 5.05 1.65
CA GLY A 222 9.13 4.33 1.69
C GLY A 222 9.08 2.95 2.33
N PHE A 223 10.21 2.53 2.87
CA PHE A 223 10.46 1.20 3.39
C PHE A 223 11.25 1.27 4.70
N ASN A 224 11.01 0.32 5.59
CA ASN A 224 11.88 0.05 6.72
C ASN A 224 12.17 -1.45 6.84
N ALA A 225 13.42 -1.82 7.09
CA ALA A 225 13.86 -3.21 7.16
C ALA A 225 13.44 -3.93 8.46
N GLY A 226 13.14 -3.18 9.52
CA GLY A 226 12.71 -3.71 10.81
C GLY A 226 13.80 -4.42 11.63
N ASN A 227 15.06 -4.11 11.36
CA ASN A 227 16.21 -4.72 12.04
C ASN A 227 17.24 -3.68 12.49
N GLY A 228 16.87 -2.40 12.57
CA GLY A 228 17.75 -1.33 13.00
C GLY A 228 18.79 -0.89 11.96
N THR A 229 18.80 -1.46 10.75
CA THR A 229 19.91 -1.25 9.80
C THR A 229 19.58 -0.40 8.60
N ARG A 230 18.49 -0.69 7.89
CA ARG A 230 18.20 -0.09 6.57
C ARG A 230 16.78 0.44 6.53
N SER A 231 16.65 1.66 6.03
CA SER A 231 15.39 2.27 5.66
C SER A 231 15.58 2.99 4.33
N TYR A 232 14.49 3.25 3.63
CA TYR A 232 14.50 4.10 2.46
C TYR A 232 13.29 5.00 2.52
N GLU A 233 13.53 6.30 2.50
CA GLU A 233 12.48 7.32 2.46
C GLU A 233 12.44 7.94 1.06
N TYR A 234 11.25 8.01 0.46
CA TYR A 234 11.09 8.51 -0.91
C TYR A 234 11.06 10.04 -0.96
N LYS A 235 12.23 10.65 -0.80
CA LYS A 235 12.43 12.10 -0.91
C LYS A 235 12.35 12.57 -2.38
N PRO A 236 11.87 13.81 -2.65
CA PRO A 236 11.44 14.83 -1.68
C PRO A 236 9.98 14.67 -1.20
N PHE A 237 9.26 13.64 -1.63
CA PHE A 237 7.80 13.51 -1.44
C PHE A 237 7.39 13.06 -0.03
N SER A 238 8.11 12.09 0.54
CA SER A 238 7.79 11.54 1.86
C SER A 238 7.87 12.59 2.96
N GLN A 239 6.83 12.65 3.79
CA GLN A 239 6.69 13.58 4.91
C GLN A 239 6.83 15.06 4.50
N THR A 240 6.46 15.38 3.26
CA THR A 240 6.32 16.75 2.76
C THR A 240 4.99 16.92 2.03
N THR A 241 4.54 18.17 1.85
CA THR A 241 3.30 18.46 1.13
C THR A 241 3.36 18.04 -0.35
N ALA A 242 4.57 17.84 -0.89
CA ALA A 242 4.79 17.36 -2.24
C ALA A 242 4.25 15.93 -2.46
N VAL A 243 3.91 15.17 -1.42
CA VAL A 243 3.25 13.86 -1.59
C VAL A 243 1.96 13.92 -2.44
N ARG A 244 1.33 15.10 -2.56
CA ARG A 244 0.19 15.34 -3.48
C ARG A 244 0.58 15.26 -4.96
N ASP A 245 1.84 15.54 -5.27
CA ASP A 245 2.37 15.60 -6.63
C ASP A 245 2.75 14.20 -7.17
N LEU A 246 2.45 13.13 -6.41
CA LEU A 246 2.66 11.74 -6.83
C LEU A 246 1.58 11.21 -7.79
N VAL A 247 0.53 12.00 -8.06
CA VAL A 247 -0.62 11.65 -8.91
C VAL A 247 -0.34 11.90 -10.39
#